data_AF-A0A2H9I2C8-F1
#
_entry.id   AF-A0A2H9I2C8-F1
#
_cell.length_a   1.000
_cell.length_b   1.000
_cell.length_c   1.000
_cell.angle_alpha   90.00
_cell.angle_beta   90.00
_cell.angle_gamma   90.00
#
_symmetry.space_group_name_H-M   'P 1'
#
loop_
_entity.id
_entity.type
_entity.pdbx_description
1 polymer ?
#
loop_
_entity_poly.entity_id
_entity_poly.type
_entity_poly.pdbx_seq_one_letter_code
_entity_poly.pdbx_strand_id
1 'polypeptide(L)'
;MNMDWRSPRSLVFKKAKDYHKPGNPEVPNGLGVIYVLGSSAYLFLLYFFDVNSDEALTLAACILFGGFMGLFDDWVDLRWRYKALTPLIASLPLIAMRKGDTVMATYLFGKVDFGIYFYLIIAPLIVTVTTNTINQLGGLNGLETVCPSIVMAGLMVVSQKRVLLIVPLAILLLLAYFNYRGKLFVGNVGSFSVGITLASFTILSNIEQTLVIAISPYIINSLLILGNILLFRRRAELILKGNRLTSNGIRSLQTLIAYKRELTEHQIVLICSLIVGLTTFLAVMVWTAT
;
A
#
# COMPACT_ATOMS: atom_id res chain seq x y z
N MET A 1 1.24 -47.63 -10.88
CA MET A 1 0.75 -46.52 -10.04
C MET A 1 1.95 -45.59 -9.81
N ASN A 2 2.25 -44.77 -10.82
CA ASN A 2 3.46 -43.94 -10.82
C ASN A 2 3.12 -42.58 -10.22
N MET A 3 3.54 -42.37 -8.96
CA MET A 3 3.65 -41.05 -8.38
C MET A 3 4.80 -40.31 -9.08
N ASP A 4 4.44 -39.32 -9.89
CA ASP A 4 5.40 -38.42 -10.53
C ASP A 4 5.89 -37.38 -9.51
N TRP A 5 7.13 -37.56 -9.04
CA TRP A 5 7.79 -36.72 -8.05
C TRP A 5 8.56 -35.53 -8.67
N ARG A 6 8.19 -35.07 -9.87
CA ARG A 6 8.91 -33.99 -10.56
C ARG A 6 8.20 -32.63 -10.48
N SER A 7 8.39 -31.95 -9.35
CA SER A 7 9.02 -30.62 -9.31
C SER A 7 8.97 -30.09 -7.87
N PRO A 8 10.10 -29.64 -7.29
CA PRO A 8 10.02 -28.77 -6.13
C PRO A 8 9.42 -27.46 -6.65
N ARG A 9 8.10 -27.26 -6.49
CA ARG A 9 7.51 -25.93 -6.59
C ARG A 9 8.21 -25.08 -5.54
N SER A 10 9.22 -24.32 -5.96
CA SER A 10 9.97 -23.46 -5.06
C SER A 10 8.99 -22.49 -4.42
N LEU A 11 8.74 -22.70 -3.13
CA LEU A 11 7.70 -22.05 -2.35
C LEU A 11 7.89 -20.53 -2.18
N VAL A 12 9.03 -19.99 -2.61
CA VAL A 12 9.44 -18.62 -2.25
C VAL A 12 9.16 -17.60 -3.35
N PHE A 13 9.21 -17.98 -4.64
CA PHE A 13 9.00 -17.05 -5.75
C PHE A 13 8.15 -17.67 -6.85
N LYS A 14 6.82 -17.50 -6.73
CA LYS A 14 5.88 -17.87 -7.79
C LYS A 14 6.02 -16.89 -8.95
N LYS A 15 5.94 -17.37 -10.20
CA LYS A 15 5.68 -16.49 -11.34
C LYS A 15 4.18 -16.21 -11.43
N ALA A 16 3.82 -15.02 -11.87
CA ALA A 16 2.44 -14.61 -12.14
C ALA A 16 2.32 -14.10 -13.59
N LYS A 17 1.15 -14.28 -14.20
CA LYS A 17 0.88 -13.79 -15.56
C LYS A 17 0.56 -12.30 -15.53
N ASP A 18 1.18 -11.54 -16.43
CA ASP A 18 0.82 -10.14 -16.68
C ASP A 18 -0.33 -10.06 -17.70
N TYR A 19 -1.56 -9.99 -17.22
CA TYR A 19 -2.76 -9.93 -18.06
C TYR A 19 -2.91 -8.63 -18.87
N HIS A 20 -2.11 -7.61 -18.58
CA HIS A 20 -2.16 -6.31 -19.24
C HIS A 20 -1.12 -6.18 -20.36
N LYS A 21 -0.44 -7.28 -20.72
CA LYS A 21 0.53 -7.36 -21.81
C LYS A 21 0.12 -8.39 -22.86
N PRO A 22 0.40 -8.12 -24.16
CA PRO A 22 0.21 -9.11 -25.21
C PRO A 22 0.96 -10.42 -24.89
N GLY A 23 0.27 -11.55 -24.99
CA GLY A 23 0.86 -12.87 -24.74
C GLY A 23 0.97 -13.28 -23.27
N ASN A 24 0.50 -12.46 -22.33
CA ASN A 24 0.46 -12.77 -20.89
C ASN A 24 1.77 -13.35 -20.33
N PRO A 25 2.91 -12.62 -20.44
CA PRO A 25 4.21 -13.10 -20.00
C PRO A 25 4.21 -13.40 -18.49
N GLU A 26 5.01 -14.40 -18.10
CA GLU A 26 5.19 -14.77 -16.70
C GLU A 26 6.32 -13.96 -16.05
N VAL A 27 5.97 -13.25 -14.97
CA VAL A 27 6.85 -12.34 -14.23
C VAL A 27 7.04 -12.84 -12.80
N PRO A 28 8.25 -12.80 -12.20
CA PRO A 28 8.46 -13.11 -10.80
C PRO A 28 7.56 -12.28 -9.87
N ASN A 29 6.84 -12.92 -8.96
CA ASN A 29 5.94 -12.28 -8.00
C ASN A 29 6.39 -12.51 -6.56
N GLY A 30 5.89 -11.66 -5.64
CA GLY A 30 6.19 -11.74 -4.21
C GLY A 30 7.52 -11.10 -3.80
N LEU A 31 8.14 -10.28 -4.67
CA LEU A 31 9.41 -9.62 -4.36
C LEU A 31 9.27 -8.48 -3.33
N GLY A 32 8.04 -8.20 -2.85
CA GLY A 32 7.80 -7.38 -1.68
C GLY A 32 8.49 -7.89 -0.40
N VAL A 33 8.88 -9.16 -0.34
CA VAL A 33 9.71 -9.69 0.76
C VAL A 33 11.04 -8.94 0.93
N ILE A 34 11.61 -8.41 -0.17
CA ILE A 34 12.84 -7.60 -0.13
C ILE A 34 12.58 -6.29 0.63
N TYR A 35 11.42 -5.66 0.39
CA TYR A 35 10.98 -4.48 1.14
C TYR A 35 10.82 -4.79 2.62
N VAL A 36 10.12 -5.87 2.95
CA VAL A 36 9.86 -6.27 4.35
C VAL A 36 11.17 -6.50 5.10
N LEU A 37 12.04 -7.37 4.59
CA LEU A 37 13.26 -7.76 5.29
C LEU A 37 14.28 -6.63 5.33
N GLY A 38 14.51 -5.94 4.21
CA GLY A 38 15.48 -4.84 4.16
C GLY A 38 15.07 -3.63 5.00
N SER A 39 13.78 -3.26 4.98
CA SER A 39 13.26 -2.17 5.81
C SER A 39 13.32 -2.52 7.30
N SER A 40 12.91 -3.73 7.67
CA SER A 40 12.92 -4.16 9.08
C SER A 40 14.34 -4.29 9.61
N ALA A 41 15.29 -4.81 8.83
CA ALA A 41 16.69 -4.88 9.21
C ALA A 41 17.27 -3.48 9.48
N TYR A 42 16.96 -2.50 8.62
CA TYR A 42 17.36 -1.11 8.86
C TYR A 42 16.76 -0.53 10.14
N LEU A 43 15.47 -0.75 10.38
CA LEU A 43 14.81 -0.24 11.58
C LEU A 43 15.35 -0.91 12.85
N PHE A 44 15.71 -2.19 12.79
CA PHE A 44 16.43 -2.85 13.89
C PHE A 44 17.82 -2.28 14.13
N LEU A 45 18.52 -1.83 13.07
CA LEU A 45 19.78 -1.11 13.25
C LEU A 45 19.55 0.24 13.94
N LEU A 46 18.52 1.01 13.56
CA LEU A 46 18.17 2.24 14.26
C LEU A 46 17.86 2.00 15.74
N TYR A 47 17.11 0.94 16.05
CA TYR A 47 16.87 0.51 17.43
C TYR A 47 18.17 0.16 18.16
N PHE A 48 19.06 -0.62 17.54
CA PHE A 48 20.34 -1.02 18.13
C PHE A 48 21.25 0.17 18.44
N PHE A 49 21.23 1.20 17.59
CA PHE A 49 22.00 2.44 17.78
C PHE A 49 21.24 3.54 18.55
N ASP A 50 20.09 3.20 19.15
CA ASP A 50 19.25 4.11 19.94
C ASP A 50 18.76 5.37 19.20
N VAL A 51 18.53 5.26 17.88
CA VAL A 51 17.97 6.34 17.04
C VAL A 51 16.47 6.13 16.89
N ASN A 52 15.65 6.97 17.53
CA ASN A 52 14.18 6.80 17.55
C ASN A 52 13.80 5.36 17.91
N SER A 53 14.50 4.76 18.88
CA SER A 53 14.52 3.32 19.12
C SER A 53 13.12 2.72 19.27
N ASP A 54 12.30 3.34 20.10
CA ASP A 54 10.91 2.97 20.32
C ASP A 54 10.07 2.97 19.03
N GLU A 55 10.13 4.03 18.24
CA GLU A 55 9.38 4.11 16.97
C GLU A 55 9.95 3.18 15.91
N ALA A 56 11.27 3.02 15.87
CA ALA A 56 11.95 2.12 14.94
C ALA A 56 11.56 0.66 15.20
N LEU A 57 11.60 0.21 16.45
CA LEU A 57 11.17 -1.14 16.83
C LEU A 57 9.69 -1.37 16.51
N THR A 58 8.84 -0.39 16.83
CA THR A 58 7.40 -0.48 16.55
C THR A 58 7.15 -0.58 15.05
N LEU A 59 7.78 0.29 14.25
CA LEU A 59 7.60 0.28 12.80
C LEU A 59 8.15 -1.01 12.18
N ALA A 60 9.28 -1.53 12.66
CA ALA A 60 9.81 -2.82 12.22
C ALA A 60 8.82 -3.96 12.48
N ALA A 61 8.24 -4.01 13.68
CA ALA A 61 7.22 -4.98 14.03
C ALA A 61 5.99 -4.86 13.11
N CYS A 62 5.53 -3.64 12.83
CA CYS A 62 4.41 -3.40 11.91
C CYS A 62 4.72 -3.87 10.48
N ILE A 63 5.92 -3.59 9.96
CA ILE A 63 6.34 -4.02 8.62
C ILE A 63 6.42 -5.55 8.51
N LEU A 64 6.99 -6.21 9.52
CA LEU A 64 7.05 -7.68 9.57
C LEU A 64 5.65 -8.30 9.64
N PHE A 65 4.77 -7.78 10.50
CA PHE A 65 3.38 -8.20 10.56
C PHE A 65 2.66 -7.95 9.23
N GLY A 66 2.92 -6.83 8.56
CA GLY A 66 2.34 -6.52 7.27
C GLY A 66 2.80 -7.46 6.16
N GLY A 67 4.09 -7.79 6.13
CA GLY A 67 4.62 -8.80 5.22
C GLY A 67 4.00 -10.18 5.48
N PHE A 68 3.88 -10.58 6.74
CA PHE A 68 3.21 -11.81 7.13
C PHE A 68 1.74 -11.82 6.71
N MET A 69 1.01 -10.73 6.93
CA MET A 69 -0.41 -10.64 6.53
C MET A 69 -0.58 -10.68 5.01
N GLY A 70 0.30 -10.04 4.24
CA GLY A 70 0.28 -10.15 2.79
C GLY A 70 0.60 -11.58 2.30
N LEU A 71 1.48 -12.29 2.99
CA LEU A 71 1.76 -13.71 2.70
C LEU A 71 0.58 -14.61 3.07
N PHE A 72 -0.03 -14.36 4.22
CA PHE A 72 -1.24 -15.05 4.68
C PHE A 72 -2.40 -14.83 3.70
N ASP A 73 -2.54 -13.62 3.16
CA ASP A 73 -3.52 -13.27 2.13
C ASP A 73 -3.35 -14.07 0.83
N ASP A 74 -2.11 -14.35 0.45
CA ASP A 74 -1.78 -15.19 -0.71
C ASP A 74 -2.01 -16.69 -0.45
N TRP A 75 -1.96 -17.13 0.80
CA TRP A 75 -2.12 -18.53 1.20
C TRP A 75 -3.57 -18.92 1.46
N VAL A 76 -4.32 -18.04 2.11
CA VAL A 76 -5.68 -18.28 2.53
C VAL A 76 -6.59 -17.57 1.55
N ASP A 77 -7.14 -18.32 0.58
CA ASP A 77 -8.10 -17.84 -0.41
C ASP A 77 -9.43 -17.42 0.27
N LEU A 78 -9.38 -16.29 0.98
CA LEU A 78 -10.47 -15.76 1.81
C LEU A 78 -11.52 -15.09 0.93
N ARG A 79 -12.78 -15.22 1.34
CA ARG A 79 -13.86 -14.41 0.75
C ARG A 79 -13.54 -12.92 0.94
N TRP A 80 -13.86 -12.11 -0.06
CA TRP A 80 -13.53 -10.68 -0.13
C TRP A 80 -13.92 -9.86 1.12
N ARG A 81 -14.98 -10.26 1.86
CA ARG A 81 -15.40 -9.59 3.11
C ARG A 81 -14.40 -9.80 4.25
N TYR A 82 -13.90 -11.03 4.42
CA TYR A 82 -12.89 -11.32 5.42
C TYR A 82 -11.57 -10.69 5.03
N LYS A 83 -11.26 -10.70 3.72
CA LYS A 83 -10.11 -10.02 3.13
C LYS A 83 -10.06 -8.52 3.47
N ALA A 84 -11.21 -7.84 3.47
CA ALA A 84 -11.28 -6.43 3.85
C ALA A 84 -10.94 -6.18 5.34
N LEU A 85 -11.09 -7.19 6.20
CA LEU A 85 -10.83 -7.09 7.64
C LEU A 85 -9.48 -7.68 8.05
N THR A 86 -8.77 -8.40 7.17
CA THR A 86 -7.46 -9.00 7.51
C THR A 86 -6.45 -7.96 8.01
N PRO A 87 -6.39 -6.72 7.47
CA PRO A 87 -5.43 -5.74 7.97
C PRO A 87 -5.68 -5.25 9.41
N LEU A 88 -6.84 -5.53 10.01
CA LEU A 88 -7.07 -5.23 11.43
C LEU A 88 -6.04 -5.94 12.31
N ILE A 89 -5.72 -7.19 11.98
CA ILE A 89 -4.71 -7.99 12.69
C ILE A 89 -3.32 -7.37 12.53
N ALA A 90 -3.07 -6.71 11.40
CA ALA A 90 -1.79 -6.08 11.13
C ALA A 90 -1.53 -4.84 12.01
N SER A 91 -2.56 -4.28 12.64
CA SER A 91 -2.42 -3.17 13.60
C SER A 91 -1.99 -3.61 15.00
N LEU A 92 -1.98 -4.93 15.29
CA LEU A 92 -1.68 -5.46 16.63
C LEU A 92 -0.37 -4.93 17.24
N PRO A 93 0.76 -4.80 16.51
CA PRO A 93 1.97 -4.23 17.09
C PRO A 93 1.78 -2.80 17.62
N LEU A 94 1.06 -1.94 16.90
CA LEU A 94 0.76 -0.57 17.34
C LEU A 94 -0.09 -0.57 18.62
N ILE A 95 -1.12 -1.42 18.68
CA ILE A 95 -2.03 -1.52 19.83
C ILE A 95 -1.27 -2.05 21.05
N ALA A 96 -0.53 -3.14 20.88
CA ALA A 96 0.19 -3.81 21.96
C ALA A 96 1.24 -2.89 22.59
N MET A 97 1.90 -2.07 21.77
CA MET A 97 2.91 -1.10 22.22
C MET A 97 2.31 0.26 22.61
N ARG A 98 0.98 0.43 22.51
CA ARG A 98 0.25 1.69 22.77
C ARG A 98 0.89 2.91 22.12
N LYS A 99 1.28 2.78 20.85
CA LYS A 99 1.93 3.87 20.10
C LYS A 99 0.92 4.76 19.38
N GLY A 100 1.21 6.06 19.36
CA GLY A 100 0.37 7.12 18.82
C GLY A 100 -0.20 8.04 19.92
N ASP A 101 -0.59 9.25 19.53
CA ASP A 101 -1.17 10.25 20.41
C ASP A 101 -2.69 10.09 20.47
N THR A 102 -3.28 10.02 21.67
CA THR A 102 -4.73 9.90 21.81
C THR A 102 -5.45 11.20 21.48
N VAL A 103 -4.73 12.33 21.54
CA VAL A 103 -5.22 13.65 21.18
C VAL A 103 -4.90 13.91 19.71
N MET A 104 -5.88 13.65 18.86
CA MET A 104 -5.73 13.81 17.42
C MET A 104 -6.25 15.18 16.99
N ALA A 105 -5.44 15.93 16.25
CA ALA A 105 -5.93 17.10 15.54
C ALA A 105 -6.80 16.65 14.36
N THR A 106 -8.03 17.13 14.29
CA THR A 106 -8.90 16.95 13.13
C THR A 106 -9.07 18.30 12.44
N TYR A 107 -8.87 18.35 11.12
CA TYR A 107 -9.03 19.60 10.37
C TYR A 107 -10.47 20.16 10.40
N LEU A 108 -11.46 19.33 10.79
CA LEU A 108 -12.87 19.70 10.84
C LEU A 108 -13.37 20.03 12.26
N PHE A 109 -12.89 19.35 13.30
CA PHE A 109 -13.44 19.43 14.65
C PHE A 109 -12.41 19.90 15.70
N GLY A 110 -11.22 20.32 15.28
CA GLY A 110 -10.14 20.67 16.19
C GLY A 110 -9.53 19.44 16.87
N LYS A 111 -8.90 19.64 18.04
CA LYS A 111 -8.26 18.56 18.79
C LYS A 111 -9.30 17.76 19.57
N VAL A 112 -9.32 16.45 19.35
CA VAL A 112 -10.21 15.51 20.05
C VAL A 112 -9.36 14.45 20.75
N ASP A 113 -9.58 14.26 22.05
CA ASP A 113 -8.97 13.15 22.80
C ASP A 113 -9.84 11.91 22.71
N PHE A 114 -9.34 10.90 22.01
CA PHE A 114 -10.02 9.61 21.85
C PHE A 114 -9.69 8.62 22.97
N GLY A 115 -8.73 8.93 23.85
CA GLY A 115 -8.28 8.05 24.92
C GLY A 115 -8.00 6.63 24.44
N ILE A 116 -8.54 5.63 25.15
CA ILE A 116 -8.37 4.21 24.81
C ILE A 116 -8.94 3.83 23.43
N TYR A 117 -9.96 4.55 22.94
CA TYR A 117 -10.57 4.29 21.64
C TYR A 117 -9.63 4.62 20.48
N PHE A 118 -8.61 5.47 20.71
CA PHE A 118 -7.56 5.68 19.73
C PHE A 118 -6.90 4.34 19.35
N TYR A 119 -6.46 3.59 20.36
CA TYR A 119 -5.76 2.32 20.15
C TYR A 119 -6.69 1.20 19.69
N LEU A 120 -7.93 1.15 20.19
CA LEU A 120 -8.84 0.03 19.92
C LEU A 120 -9.64 0.19 18.62
N ILE A 121 -9.82 1.42 18.14
CA ILE A 121 -10.71 1.71 16.99
C ILE A 121 -9.98 2.54 15.94
N ILE A 122 -9.43 3.70 16.31
CA ILE A 122 -8.91 4.66 15.34
C ILE A 122 -7.65 4.14 14.64
N ALA A 123 -6.63 3.73 15.39
CA ALA A 123 -5.39 3.20 14.81
C ALA A 123 -5.63 1.93 13.95
N PRO A 124 -6.43 0.93 14.39
CA PRO A 124 -6.79 -0.21 13.55
C PRO A 124 -7.55 0.18 12.29
N LEU A 125 -8.44 1.18 12.37
CA LEU A 125 -9.18 1.68 11.21
C LEU A 125 -8.24 2.36 10.20
N ILE A 126 -7.34 3.23 10.66
CA ILE A 126 -6.34 3.89 9.80
C ILE A 126 -5.50 2.83 9.09
N VAL A 127 -4.91 1.89 9.84
CA VAL A 127 -4.14 0.78 9.26
C VAL A 127 -4.97 0.03 8.23
N THR A 128 -6.20 -0.35 8.58
CA THR A 128 -7.04 -1.16 7.68
C THR A 128 -7.42 -0.45 6.40
N VAL A 129 -7.83 0.81 6.49
CA VAL A 129 -8.19 1.60 5.32
C VAL A 129 -6.97 1.84 4.44
N THR A 130 -5.84 2.25 5.02
CA THR A 130 -4.62 2.51 4.24
C THR A 130 -4.12 1.24 3.55
N THR A 131 -3.96 0.13 4.27
CA THR A 131 -3.47 -1.13 3.69
C THR A 131 -4.36 -1.63 2.55
N ASN A 132 -5.67 -1.65 2.74
CA ASN A 132 -6.60 -2.10 1.70
C ASN A 132 -6.61 -1.15 0.50
N THR A 133 -6.59 0.16 0.73
CA THR A 133 -6.70 1.14 -0.35
C THR A 133 -5.43 1.17 -1.22
N ILE A 134 -4.24 1.06 -0.60
CA ILE A 134 -2.97 0.88 -1.32
C ILE A 134 -3.02 -0.39 -2.17
N ASN A 135 -3.44 -1.52 -1.59
CA ASN A 135 -3.53 -2.79 -2.30
C ASN A 135 -4.52 -2.76 -3.48
N GLN A 136 -5.68 -2.11 -3.31
CA GLN A 136 -6.73 -2.06 -4.32
C GLN A 136 -6.42 -1.16 -5.52
N LEU A 137 -5.49 -0.21 -5.41
CA LEU A 137 -5.06 0.61 -6.56
C LEU A 137 -4.05 -0.12 -7.46
N GLY A 138 -3.48 -1.23 -7.01
CA GLY A 138 -2.49 -2.01 -7.77
C GLY A 138 -3.02 -2.65 -9.06
N GLY A 139 -2.18 -3.48 -9.68
CA GLY A 139 -2.55 -4.32 -10.84
C GLY A 139 -1.97 -3.88 -12.19
N LEU A 140 -1.40 -2.68 -12.29
CA LEU A 140 -0.57 -2.26 -13.44
C LEU A 140 0.90 -2.12 -13.01
N ASN A 141 1.82 -2.42 -13.92
CA ASN A 141 3.26 -2.30 -13.77
C ASN A 141 3.66 -0.90 -13.25
N GLY A 142 4.12 -0.85 -12.01
CA GLY A 142 4.57 0.36 -11.33
C GLY A 142 3.56 0.97 -10.35
N LEU A 143 2.25 0.68 -10.44
CA LEU A 143 1.26 1.33 -9.57
C LEU A 143 1.46 1.00 -8.09
N GLU A 144 1.78 -0.26 -7.78
CA GLU A 144 1.96 -0.76 -6.41
C GLU A 144 3.21 -0.20 -5.71
N THR A 145 4.11 0.43 -6.46
CA THR A 145 5.41 0.91 -5.96
C THR A 145 5.62 2.39 -6.16
N VAL A 146 5.29 2.94 -7.34
CA VAL A 146 5.54 4.35 -7.70
C VAL A 146 4.62 5.26 -6.89
N CYS A 147 3.31 5.02 -6.94
CA CYS A 147 2.34 5.84 -6.23
C CYS A 147 2.59 5.86 -4.71
N PRO A 148 2.85 4.73 -4.02
CA PRO A 148 3.13 4.78 -2.59
C PRO A 148 4.51 5.37 -2.26
N SER A 149 5.49 5.26 -3.16
CA SER A 149 6.78 5.98 -3.01
C SER A 149 6.58 7.50 -2.99
N ILE A 150 5.69 8.02 -3.83
CA ILE A 150 5.33 9.45 -3.85
C ILE A 150 4.76 9.88 -2.50
N VAL A 151 3.77 9.14 -1.99
CA VAL A 151 3.17 9.42 -0.67
C VAL A 151 4.23 9.38 0.42
N MET A 152 5.05 8.33 0.44
CA MET A 152 6.12 8.14 1.43
C MET A 152 7.13 9.29 1.41
N ALA A 153 7.55 9.73 0.22
CA ALA A 153 8.42 10.89 0.06
C ALA A 153 7.77 12.18 0.60
N GLY A 154 6.48 12.40 0.33
CA GLY A 154 5.74 13.53 0.91
C GLY A 154 5.68 13.50 2.44
N LEU A 155 5.42 12.33 3.03
CA LEU A 155 5.42 12.17 4.48
C LEU A 155 6.81 12.42 5.11
N MET A 156 7.89 12.08 4.40
CA MET A 156 9.26 12.39 4.84
C MET A 156 9.56 13.89 4.87
N VAL A 157 8.91 14.70 4.02
CA VAL A 157 9.10 16.15 4.00
C VAL A 157 8.53 16.81 5.26
N VAL A 158 7.39 16.31 5.75
CA VAL A 158 6.67 16.92 6.89
C VAL A 158 7.08 16.37 8.26
N SER A 159 7.57 15.13 8.32
CA SER A 159 7.85 14.46 9.60
C SER A 159 9.26 14.74 10.12
N GLN A 160 9.36 15.01 11.42
CA GLN A 160 10.65 15.06 12.13
C GLN A 160 11.30 13.66 12.26
N LYS A 161 10.50 12.58 12.17
CA LYS A 161 10.96 11.18 12.26
C LYS A 161 11.32 10.58 10.90
N ARG A 162 11.62 11.42 9.90
CA ARG A 162 11.91 11.01 8.51
C ARG A 162 13.01 9.95 8.38
N VAL A 163 13.92 9.84 9.36
CA VAL A 163 14.97 8.80 9.39
C VAL A 163 14.37 7.40 9.26
N LEU A 164 13.20 7.16 9.86
CA LEU A 164 12.52 5.86 9.82
C LEU A 164 12.12 5.43 8.40
N LEU A 165 12.00 6.35 7.45
CA LEU A 165 11.56 6.07 6.07
C LEU A 165 12.69 6.09 5.04
N ILE A 166 13.93 6.44 5.40
CA ILE A 166 15.04 6.57 4.44
C ILE A 166 15.27 5.27 3.66
N VAL A 167 15.54 4.17 4.36
CA VAL A 167 15.78 2.86 3.71
C VAL A 167 14.50 2.24 3.16
N PRO A 168 13.34 2.28 3.86
CA PRO A 168 12.07 1.85 3.26
C PRO A 168 11.78 2.52 1.92
N LEU A 169 11.94 3.84 1.81
CA LEU A 169 11.74 4.56 0.55
C LEU A 169 12.78 4.13 -0.49
N ALA A 170 14.06 4.02 -0.12
CA ALA A 170 15.11 3.61 -1.05
C ALA A 170 14.86 2.21 -1.65
N ILE A 171 14.46 1.24 -0.83
CA ILE A 171 14.13 -0.10 -1.30
C ILE A 171 12.86 -0.07 -2.16
N LEU A 172 11.84 0.70 -1.77
CA LEU A 172 10.61 0.80 -2.56
C LEU A 172 10.87 1.44 -3.93
N LEU A 173 11.73 2.45 -4.02
CA LEU A 173 12.15 3.07 -5.28
C LEU A 173 12.95 2.08 -6.16
N LEU A 174 13.81 1.26 -5.56
CA LEU A 174 14.50 0.19 -6.27
C LEU A 174 13.52 -0.82 -6.85
N LEU A 175 12.56 -1.28 -6.04
CA LEU A 175 11.48 -2.16 -6.51
C LEU A 175 10.62 -1.48 -7.57
N ALA A 176 10.36 -0.18 -7.43
CA ALA A 176 9.59 0.60 -8.39
C ALA A 176 10.23 0.62 -9.77
N TYR A 177 11.56 0.75 -9.85
CA TYR A 177 12.28 0.72 -11.11
C TYR A 177 12.06 -0.60 -11.88
N PHE A 178 12.11 -1.74 -11.19
CA PHE A 178 11.90 -3.04 -11.82
C PHE A 178 10.42 -3.35 -12.07
N ASN A 179 9.53 -2.97 -11.15
CA ASN A 179 8.08 -3.16 -11.26
C ASN A 179 7.50 -2.33 -12.42
N TYR A 180 7.92 -1.07 -12.58
CA TYR A 180 7.51 -0.22 -13.70
C TYR A 180 7.92 -0.77 -15.08
N ARG A 181 9.00 -1.55 -15.12
CA ARG A 181 9.47 -2.25 -16.33
C ARG A 181 8.82 -3.63 -16.54
N GLY A 182 7.90 -4.04 -15.67
CA GLY A 182 7.28 -5.38 -15.72
C GLY A 182 8.27 -6.53 -15.51
N LYS A 183 9.39 -6.28 -14.80
CA LYS A 183 10.41 -7.30 -14.51
C LYS A 183 10.15 -8.07 -13.22
N LEU A 184 9.37 -7.49 -12.31
CA LEU A 184 8.93 -8.13 -11.07
C LEU A 184 7.58 -7.58 -10.62
N PHE A 185 6.87 -8.35 -9.81
CA PHE A 185 5.73 -7.92 -9.01
C PHE A 185 6.06 -7.97 -7.52
N VAL A 186 5.58 -6.96 -6.80
CA VAL A 186 5.75 -6.90 -5.34
C VAL A 186 4.79 -7.84 -4.63
N GLY A 187 3.58 -8.02 -5.19
CA GLY A 187 2.53 -8.89 -4.66
C GLY A 187 1.92 -8.36 -3.35
N ASN A 188 0.99 -9.13 -2.77
CA ASN A 188 0.27 -8.74 -1.56
C ASN A 188 1.23 -8.52 -0.37
N VAL A 189 2.33 -9.29 -0.28
CA VAL A 189 3.40 -9.07 0.71
C VAL A 189 3.93 -7.62 0.66
N GLY A 190 4.21 -7.12 -0.54
CA GLY A 190 4.71 -5.75 -0.73
C GLY A 190 3.64 -4.70 -0.50
N SER A 191 2.48 -4.84 -1.14
CA SER A 191 1.38 -3.87 -1.05
C SER A 191 0.85 -3.74 0.39
N PHE A 192 0.74 -4.84 1.14
CA PHE A 192 0.34 -4.80 2.54
C PHE A 192 1.39 -4.14 3.42
N SER A 193 2.65 -4.58 3.32
CA SER A 193 3.73 -4.02 4.14
C SER A 193 3.92 -2.53 3.90
N VAL A 194 3.89 -2.07 2.64
CA VAL A 194 3.98 -0.63 2.30
C VAL A 194 2.78 0.15 2.87
N GLY A 195 1.56 -0.36 2.71
CA GLY A 195 0.37 0.30 3.28
C GLY A 195 0.42 0.42 4.80
N ILE A 196 0.92 -0.62 5.48
CA ILE A 196 1.11 -0.62 6.93
C ILE A 196 2.25 0.32 7.35
N THR A 197 3.33 0.39 6.58
CA THR A 197 4.39 1.39 6.81
C THR A 197 3.82 2.80 6.79
N LEU A 198 3.03 3.15 5.77
CA LEU A 198 2.43 4.48 5.64
C LEU A 198 1.52 4.81 6.83
N ALA A 199 0.59 3.91 7.17
CA ALA A 199 -0.31 4.10 8.30
C ALA A 199 0.45 4.23 9.63
N SER A 200 1.29 3.25 9.94
CA SER A 200 2.01 3.17 11.22
C SER A 200 2.98 4.34 11.39
N PHE A 201 3.70 4.72 10.34
CA PHE A 201 4.59 5.88 10.39
C PHE A 201 3.84 7.17 10.73
N THR A 202 2.65 7.38 10.16
CA THR A 202 1.89 8.60 10.41
C THR A 202 1.31 8.66 11.81
N ILE A 203 0.91 7.50 12.36
CA ILE A 203 0.50 7.36 13.77
C ILE A 203 1.69 7.66 14.70
N LEU A 204 2.87 7.10 14.39
CA LEU A 204 4.09 7.37 15.17
C LEU A 204 4.57 8.82 15.07
N SER A 205 4.21 9.52 14.00
CA SER A 205 4.63 10.89 13.72
C SER A 205 3.56 11.94 14.04
N ASN A 206 2.35 11.56 14.46
CA ASN A 206 1.19 12.44 14.69
C ASN A 206 0.86 13.32 13.45
N ILE A 207 0.84 12.70 12.26
CA ILE A 207 0.56 13.36 10.96
C ILE A 207 -0.50 12.59 10.14
N GLU A 208 -1.41 11.90 10.81
CA GLU A 208 -2.42 11.04 10.21
C GLU A 208 -3.34 11.79 9.25
N GLN A 209 -3.64 13.06 9.52
CA GLN A 209 -4.46 13.88 8.62
C GLN A 209 -3.74 14.15 7.29
N THR A 210 -2.42 14.37 7.33
CA THR A 210 -1.59 14.50 6.13
C THR A 210 -1.66 13.22 5.29
N LEU A 211 -1.67 12.05 5.92
CA LEU A 211 -1.87 10.78 5.22
C LEU A 211 -3.22 10.74 4.51
N VAL A 212 -4.31 11.07 5.20
CA VAL A 212 -5.68 11.01 4.63
C VAL A 212 -5.79 11.86 3.36
N ILE A 213 -5.22 13.07 3.36
CA ILE A 213 -5.21 13.93 2.17
C ILE A 213 -4.34 13.29 1.07
N ALA A 214 -3.12 12.85 1.40
CA ALA A 214 -2.19 12.27 0.43
C ALA A 214 -2.75 11.02 -0.26
N ILE A 215 -3.40 10.11 0.50
CA ILE A 215 -3.97 8.86 -0.01
C ILE A 215 -5.40 8.99 -0.53
N SER A 216 -5.97 10.21 -0.57
CA SER A 216 -7.34 10.41 -1.07
C SER A 216 -7.62 9.79 -2.46
N PRO A 217 -6.67 9.73 -3.43
CA PRO A 217 -6.92 9.02 -4.69
C PRO A 217 -7.12 7.50 -4.51
N TYR A 218 -6.41 6.88 -3.56
CA TYR A 218 -6.56 5.47 -3.21
C TYR A 218 -7.89 5.19 -2.53
N ILE A 219 -8.31 6.09 -1.63
CA ILE A 219 -9.62 6.01 -0.97
C ILE A 219 -10.73 6.11 -2.02
N ILE A 220 -10.67 7.10 -2.92
CA ILE A 220 -11.64 7.27 -4.01
C ILE A 220 -11.67 6.03 -4.90
N ASN A 221 -10.50 5.49 -5.29
CA ASN A 221 -10.42 4.25 -6.06
C ASN A 221 -11.16 3.09 -5.36
N SER A 222 -10.92 2.91 -4.08
CA SER A 222 -11.50 1.82 -3.28
C SER A 222 -13.00 2.00 -3.09
N LEU A 223 -13.47 3.22 -2.88
CA LEU A 223 -14.90 3.55 -2.81
C LEU A 223 -15.60 3.29 -4.14
N LEU A 224 -14.99 3.62 -5.27
CA LEU A 224 -15.54 3.31 -6.60
C LEU A 224 -15.67 1.79 -6.81
N ILE A 225 -14.66 1.02 -6.42
CA ILE A 225 -14.66 -0.45 -6.54
C ILE A 225 -15.74 -1.05 -5.63
N LEU A 226 -15.72 -0.72 -4.35
CA LEU A 226 -16.66 -1.26 -3.35
C LEU A 226 -18.10 -0.85 -3.66
N GLY A 227 -18.35 0.42 -4.00
CA GLY A 227 -19.68 0.90 -4.37
C GLY A 227 -20.25 0.14 -5.56
N ASN A 228 -19.44 -0.11 -6.59
CA ASN A 228 -19.89 -0.88 -7.76
C ASN A 228 -20.15 -2.37 -7.45
N ILE A 229 -19.35 -2.97 -6.58
CA ILE A 229 -19.55 -4.37 -6.17
C ILE A 229 -20.80 -4.50 -5.28
N LEU A 230 -21.00 -3.59 -4.31
CA LEU A 230 -22.09 -3.65 -3.35
C LEU A 230 -23.45 -3.30 -3.97
N LEU A 231 -23.51 -2.23 -4.77
CA LEU A 231 -24.77 -1.72 -5.32
C LEU A 231 -25.14 -2.40 -6.64
N PHE A 232 -24.15 -2.68 -7.49
CA PHE A 232 -24.41 -3.15 -8.86
C PHE A 232 -23.85 -4.54 -9.15
N ARG A 233 -23.12 -5.17 -8.22
CA ARG A 233 -22.43 -6.46 -8.40
C ARG A 233 -21.51 -6.49 -9.63
N ARG A 234 -20.90 -5.34 -9.97
CA ARG A 234 -20.01 -5.19 -11.12
C ARG A 234 -18.56 -5.01 -10.66
N ARG A 235 -17.63 -5.68 -11.35
CA ARG A 235 -16.19 -5.53 -11.11
C ARG A 235 -15.59 -4.47 -12.04
N ALA A 236 -14.53 -3.82 -11.56
CA ALA A 236 -13.68 -3.00 -12.40
C ALA A 236 -12.85 -3.91 -13.31
N GLU A 237 -12.71 -3.53 -14.58
CA GLU A 237 -12.02 -4.33 -15.58
C GLU A 237 -11.40 -3.41 -16.62
N LEU A 238 -10.12 -3.63 -16.91
CA LEU A 238 -9.41 -3.03 -18.04
C LEU A 238 -9.33 -4.07 -19.16
N ILE A 239 -9.69 -3.66 -20.36
CA ILE A 239 -9.74 -4.51 -21.54
C ILE A 239 -8.49 -4.24 -22.39
N LEU A 240 -7.71 -5.28 -22.65
CA LEU A 240 -6.55 -5.21 -23.53
C LEU A 240 -7.02 -5.21 -25.01
N LYS A 241 -6.68 -4.14 -25.73
CA LYS A 241 -6.87 -4.00 -27.19
C LYS A 241 -5.51 -3.77 -27.84
N GLY A 242 -4.98 -4.82 -28.47
CA GLY A 242 -3.60 -4.81 -28.98
C GLY A 242 -2.62 -4.63 -27.82
N ASN A 243 -1.94 -3.48 -27.76
CA ASN A 243 -1.01 -3.11 -26.69
C ASN A 243 -1.51 -1.92 -25.83
N ARG A 244 -2.82 -1.64 -25.88
CA ARG A 244 -3.46 -0.55 -25.13
C ARG A 244 -4.57 -1.10 -24.25
N LEU A 245 -4.90 -0.36 -23.20
CA LEU A 245 -5.94 -0.66 -22.23
C LEU A 245 -7.09 0.33 -22.41
N THR A 246 -8.31 -0.17 -22.28
CA THR A 246 -9.54 0.63 -22.31
C THR A 246 -10.56 0.13 -21.30
N SER A 247 -11.56 0.94 -20.97
CA SER A 247 -12.68 0.53 -20.12
C SER A 247 -14.03 0.95 -20.69
N ASN A 248 -15.02 0.06 -20.52
CA ASN A 248 -16.43 0.31 -20.84
C ASN A 248 -17.23 0.89 -19.65
N GLY A 249 -16.62 1.04 -18.47
CA GLY A 249 -17.31 1.57 -17.29
C GLY A 249 -16.37 2.23 -16.29
N ILE A 250 -16.92 3.14 -15.48
CA ILE A 250 -16.18 3.87 -14.44
C ILE A 250 -16.40 3.15 -13.11
N ARG A 251 -15.41 2.38 -12.66
CA ARG A 251 -15.54 1.50 -11.47
C ARG A 251 -14.31 1.48 -10.56
N SER A 252 -13.25 2.19 -10.95
CA SER A 252 -11.98 2.35 -10.25
C SER A 252 -11.30 3.60 -10.84
N LEU A 253 -10.25 4.10 -10.19
CA LEU A 253 -9.49 5.24 -10.74
C LEU A 253 -8.88 4.91 -12.11
N GLN A 254 -8.34 3.70 -12.25
CA GLN A 254 -7.77 3.23 -13.52
C GLN A 254 -8.81 3.18 -14.65
N THR A 255 -10.00 2.65 -14.35
CA THR A 255 -11.08 2.54 -15.34
C THR A 255 -11.75 3.87 -15.64
N LEU A 256 -11.75 4.82 -14.69
CA LEU A 256 -12.14 6.21 -14.95
C LEU A 256 -11.20 6.86 -15.97
N ILE A 257 -9.88 6.70 -15.79
CA ILE A 257 -8.86 7.24 -16.69
C ILE A 257 -8.98 6.62 -18.10
N ALA A 258 -9.20 5.31 -18.17
CA ALA A 258 -9.31 4.56 -19.43
C ALA A 258 -10.72 4.54 -20.03
N TYR A 259 -11.69 5.25 -19.45
CA TYR A 259 -13.09 5.19 -19.89
C TYR A 259 -13.25 5.71 -21.31
N LYS A 260 -13.66 4.82 -22.23
CA LYS A 260 -13.81 5.11 -23.67
C LYS A 260 -12.55 5.68 -24.34
N ARG A 261 -11.37 5.45 -23.75
CA ARG A 261 -10.06 5.88 -24.27
C ARG A 261 -9.14 4.68 -24.37
N GLU A 262 -8.26 4.66 -25.37
CA GLU A 262 -7.25 3.62 -25.54
C GLU A 262 -5.88 4.16 -25.16
N LEU A 263 -5.44 3.81 -23.95
CA LEU A 263 -4.21 4.30 -23.33
C LEU A 263 -3.20 3.17 -23.17
N THR A 264 -1.92 3.47 -23.22
CA THR A 264 -0.91 2.49 -22.79
C THR A 264 -0.97 2.33 -21.28
N GLU A 265 -0.50 1.19 -20.78
CA GLU A 265 -0.37 0.95 -19.34
C GLU A 265 0.43 2.07 -18.66
N HIS A 266 1.57 2.44 -19.22
CA HIS A 266 2.42 3.52 -18.69
C HIS A 266 1.72 4.88 -18.65
N GLN A 267 0.82 5.18 -19.60
CA GLN A 267 0.02 6.40 -19.55
C GLN A 267 -0.96 6.40 -18.36
N ILE A 268 -1.62 5.28 -18.09
CA ILE A 268 -2.52 5.16 -16.93
C ILE A 268 -1.73 5.30 -15.62
N VAL A 269 -0.59 4.59 -15.52
CA VAL A 269 0.32 4.65 -14.36
C VAL A 269 0.80 6.09 -14.12
N LEU A 270 1.20 6.80 -15.19
CA LEU A 270 1.63 8.19 -15.10
C LEU A 270 0.51 9.11 -14.60
N ILE A 271 -0.70 9.00 -15.15
CA ILE A 271 -1.84 9.83 -14.75
C ILE A 271 -2.19 9.57 -13.27
N CYS A 272 -2.24 8.31 -12.84
CA CYS A 272 -2.42 7.97 -11.43
C CYS A 272 -1.32 8.59 -10.55
N SER A 273 -0.07 8.48 -10.98
CA SER A 273 1.08 9.02 -10.24
C SER A 273 1.04 10.54 -10.13
N LEU A 274 0.60 11.24 -11.18
CA LEU A 274 0.40 12.70 -11.15
C LEU A 274 -0.73 13.12 -10.21
N ILE A 275 -1.85 12.39 -10.19
CA ILE A 275 -2.96 12.64 -9.28
C ILE A 275 -2.50 12.44 -7.82
N VAL A 276 -1.79 11.34 -7.54
CA VAL A 276 -1.22 11.06 -6.20
C VAL A 276 -0.16 12.10 -5.83
N GLY A 277 0.68 12.53 -6.79
CA GLY A 277 1.64 13.60 -6.59
C GLY A 277 0.98 14.92 -6.22
N LEU A 278 -0.11 15.29 -6.89
CA LEU A 278 -0.88 16.50 -6.59
C LEU A 278 -1.49 16.43 -5.18
N THR A 279 -2.16 15.34 -4.82
CA THR A 279 -2.78 15.22 -3.48
C THR A 279 -1.74 15.14 -2.38
N THR A 280 -0.60 14.50 -2.62
CA THR A 280 0.54 14.47 -1.69
C THR A 280 1.14 15.86 -1.52
N PHE A 281 1.36 16.61 -2.61
CA PHE A 281 1.84 17.99 -2.55
C PHE A 281 0.87 18.88 -1.76
N LEU A 282 -0.43 18.78 -2.03
CA LEU A 282 -1.45 19.51 -1.27
C LEU A 282 -1.42 19.14 0.22
N ALA A 283 -1.24 17.87 0.56
CA ALA A 283 -1.12 17.43 1.94
C ALA A 283 0.08 18.07 2.65
N VAL A 284 1.24 18.14 1.98
CA VAL A 284 2.43 18.83 2.48
C VAL A 284 2.15 20.32 2.68
N MET A 285 1.54 20.98 1.70
CA MET A 285 1.20 22.41 1.78
C MET A 285 0.25 22.73 2.94
N VAL A 286 -0.79 21.89 3.14
CA VAL A 286 -1.73 22.03 4.25
C VAL A 286 -1.01 21.89 5.58
N TRP A 287 -0.13 20.89 5.73
CA TRP A 287 0.68 20.72 6.95
C TRP A 287 1.57 21.93 7.23
N THR A 288 2.20 22.51 6.21
CA THR A 288 3.07 23.69 6.41
C THR A 288 2.30 24.97 6.73
N ALA A 289 1.00 25.01 6.48
CA ALA A 289 0.15 26.17 6.75
C ALA A 289 -0.49 26.16 8.14
N THR A 290 -0.38 25.06 8.88
CA THR A 290 -0.94 24.86 10.23
C THR A 290 0.13 24.88 11.29
#